data_AF-A0A514XMD5-F1
#
_entry.id   AF-A0A514XMD5-F1
#
_cell.length_a   1.000
_cell.length_b   1.000
_cell.length_c   1.000
_cell.angle_alpha   90.00
_cell.angle_beta   90.00
_cell.angle_gamma   90.00
#
_symmetry.space_group_name_H-M   'P 1'
#
loop_
_entity.id
_entity.type
_entity.pdbx_description
1 polymer ?
#
loop_
_entity_poly.entity_id
_entity_poly.type
_entity_poly.pdbx_seq_one_letter_code
_entity_poly.pdbx_strand_id
1 'polypeptide(L)'
;MKALILASAILLATTAASASNDNCKALKAELQSMKDAQSQIMNSLVSNHETFASTLEEYSDNLVVASGETSKKSITKEMKASAKAFRTRGVQGKRMSDKLQEATSDLLTRVAECL
;
A
#
# COMPACT_ATOMS: atom_id res chain seq x y z
N MET A 1 50.73 -25.94 -16.09
CA MET A 1 49.27 -25.99 -15.91
C MET A 1 48.78 -26.08 -14.46
N LYS A 2 49.61 -26.42 -13.45
CA LYS A 2 49.18 -26.39 -12.02
C LYS A 2 49.21 -25.00 -11.37
N ALA A 3 50.05 -24.08 -11.84
CA ALA A 3 50.18 -22.74 -11.27
C ALA A 3 49.07 -21.76 -11.69
N LEU A 4 48.43 -21.97 -12.85
CA LEU A 4 47.34 -21.10 -13.32
C LEU A 4 46.02 -21.34 -12.57
N ILE A 5 45.80 -22.55 -12.07
CA ILE A 5 44.54 -22.93 -11.40
C ILE A 5 44.50 -22.39 -9.96
N LEU A 6 45.65 -22.24 -9.29
CA LEU A 6 45.71 -21.62 -7.95
C LEU A 6 45.49 -20.10 -7.98
N ALA A 7 45.94 -19.40 -9.04
CA ALA A 7 45.78 -17.95 -9.15
C ALA A 7 44.32 -17.53 -9.34
N SER A 8 43.52 -18.34 -10.06
CA SER A 8 42.09 -18.08 -10.26
C SER A 8 41.24 -18.35 -9.02
N ALA A 9 41.66 -19.23 -8.11
CA ALA A 9 40.93 -19.52 -6.88
C ALA A 9 41.09 -18.43 -5.80
N ILE A 10 42.20 -17.67 -5.82
CA ILE A 10 42.48 -16.60 -4.85
C ILE A 10 41.72 -15.30 -5.22
N LEU A 11 41.44 -15.07 -6.50
CA LEU A 11 40.68 -13.89 -6.98
C LEU A 11 39.17 -13.95 -6.68
N LEU A 12 38.62 -15.12 -6.33
CA LEU A 12 37.22 -15.29 -5.95
C LEU A 12 36.98 -15.19 -4.43
N ALA A 13 38.05 -15.11 -3.62
CA ALA A 13 37.95 -15.06 -2.16
C ALA A 13 37.90 -13.62 -1.60
N THR A 14 38.12 -12.58 -2.43
CA THR A 14 38.27 -11.19 -1.97
C THR A 14 37.13 -10.25 -2.33
N THR A 15 36.01 -10.73 -2.87
CA THR A 15 34.84 -9.87 -3.16
C THR A 15 33.76 -9.89 -2.08
N ALA A 16 33.97 -10.63 -1.00
CA ALA A 16 33.18 -10.47 0.21
C ALA A 16 33.64 -9.21 0.96
N ALA A 17 32.68 -8.34 1.30
CA ALA A 17 32.83 -7.14 2.13
C ALA A 17 33.38 -5.90 1.42
N SER A 18 32.52 -5.24 0.63
CA SER A 18 32.39 -3.78 0.61
C SER A 18 31.06 -3.38 -0.03
N ALA A 19 29.93 -3.89 0.47
CA ALA A 19 28.71 -3.08 0.39
C ALA A 19 29.01 -1.86 1.26
N SER A 20 29.23 -0.69 0.65
CA SER A 20 29.59 0.50 1.41
C SER A 20 28.44 0.82 2.38
N ASN A 21 28.77 1.14 3.63
CA ASN A 21 27.80 1.57 4.65
C ASN A 21 26.88 2.70 4.15
N ASP A 22 27.32 3.49 3.16
CA ASP A 22 26.54 4.57 2.56
C ASP A 22 25.41 4.06 1.64
N ASN A 23 25.65 3.00 0.86
CA ASN A 23 24.61 2.37 0.04
C ASN A 23 23.49 1.76 0.90
N CYS A 24 23.88 1.22 2.05
CA CYS A 24 23.01 0.62 3.04
C CYS A 24 22.13 1.66 3.75
N LYS A 25 22.70 2.80 4.14
CA LYS A 25 21.94 3.95 4.67
C LYS A 25 20.99 4.55 3.64
N ALA A 26 21.42 4.68 2.38
CA ALA A 26 20.59 5.16 1.30
C ALA A 26 19.38 4.23 1.05
N LEU A 27 19.62 2.92 0.98
CA LEU A 27 18.55 1.92 0.83
C LEU A 27 17.52 2.00 1.97
N LYS A 28 17.97 2.16 3.22
CA LYS A 28 17.06 2.34 4.37
C LYS A 28 16.20 3.59 4.22
N ALA A 29 16.78 4.70 3.77
CA ALA A 29 16.06 5.95 3.54
C ALA A 29 15.03 5.82 2.40
N GLU A 30 15.39 5.14 1.30
CA GLU A 30 14.47 4.85 0.19
C GLU A 30 13.29 3.98 0.62
N LEU A 31 13.54 2.92 1.39
CA LEU A 31 12.49 2.05 1.92
C LEU A 31 11.55 2.80 2.87
N GLN A 32 12.08 3.70 3.71
CA GLN A 32 11.26 4.56 4.56
C GLN A 32 10.39 5.52 3.74
N SER A 33 10.98 6.16 2.72
CA SER A 33 10.21 7.05 1.81
C SER A 33 9.12 6.29 1.07
N MET A 34 9.40 5.05 0.62
CA MET A 34 8.41 4.20 -0.03
C MET A 34 7.26 3.82 0.92
N LYS A 35 7.57 3.53 2.20
CA LYS A 35 6.55 3.29 3.24
C LYS A 35 5.61 4.48 3.40
N ASP A 36 6.19 5.69 3.48
CA ASP A 36 5.43 6.92 3.70
C ASP A 36 4.54 7.24 2.47
N ALA A 37 5.07 7.08 1.26
CA ALA A 37 4.32 7.25 0.02
C ALA A 37 3.17 6.23 -0.09
N GLN A 38 3.43 4.95 0.22
CA GLN A 38 2.40 3.92 0.20
C GLN A 38 1.28 4.21 1.21
N SER A 39 1.63 4.66 2.42
CA SER A 39 0.65 5.06 3.44
C SER A 39 -0.23 6.21 2.95
N GLN A 40 0.36 7.25 2.35
CA GLN A 40 -0.40 8.38 1.81
C GLN A 40 -1.36 7.96 0.69
N ILE A 41 -0.89 7.12 -0.25
CA ILE A 41 -1.72 6.60 -1.35
C ILE A 41 -2.89 5.78 -0.80
N MET A 42 -2.63 4.86 0.13
CA MET A 42 -3.66 4.01 0.71
C MET A 42 -4.68 4.81 1.51
N ASN A 43 -4.24 5.78 2.31
CA ASN A 43 -5.13 6.66 3.07
C ASN A 43 -5.99 7.51 2.13
N SER A 44 -5.41 8.04 1.05
CA SER A 44 -6.15 8.79 0.03
C SER A 44 -7.21 7.92 -0.67
N LEU A 45 -6.88 6.66 -0.99
CA LEU A 45 -7.80 5.73 -1.62
C LEU A 45 -8.97 5.35 -0.69
N VAL A 46 -8.67 5.05 0.58
CA VAL A 46 -9.69 4.76 1.60
C VAL A 46 -10.61 5.96 1.79
N SER A 47 -10.05 7.16 1.94
CA SER A 47 -10.82 8.40 2.08
C SER A 47 -11.72 8.68 0.87
N ASN A 48 -11.23 8.43 -0.34
CA ASN A 48 -12.04 8.53 -1.56
C ASN A 48 -13.23 7.57 -1.54
N HIS A 49 -13.02 6.31 -1.15
CA HIS A 49 -14.11 5.33 -1.05
C HIS A 49 -15.16 5.72 -0.01
N GLU A 50 -14.74 6.22 1.15
CA GLU A 50 -15.65 6.70 2.20
C GLU A 50 -16.44 7.94 1.77
N THR A 51 -15.76 8.90 1.13
CA THR A 51 -16.38 10.11 0.59
C THR A 51 -17.42 9.75 -0.47
N PHE A 52 -17.04 8.92 -1.44
CA PHE A 52 -17.95 8.52 -2.52
C PHE A 52 -19.16 7.73 -2.02
N ALA A 53 -18.96 6.84 -1.04
CA ALA A 53 -20.07 6.15 -0.39
C ALA A 53 -21.02 7.13 0.31
N SER A 54 -20.48 8.12 1.02
CA SER A 54 -21.28 9.13 1.74
C SER A 54 -22.07 10.00 0.76
N THR A 55 -21.46 10.43 -0.35
CA THR A 55 -22.14 11.19 -1.40
C THR A 55 -23.29 10.41 -2.04
N LEU A 56 -23.11 9.10 -2.27
CA LEU A 56 -24.18 8.25 -2.80
C LEU A 56 -25.34 8.07 -1.81
N GLU A 57 -25.03 7.91 -0.52
CA GLU A 57 -26.04 7.84 0.54
C GLU A 57 -26.83 9.15 0.60
N GLU A 58 -26.14 10.29 0.63
CA GLU A 58 -26.75 11.62 0.67
C GLU A 58 -27.63 11.89 -0.56
N TYR A 59 -27.11 11.63 -1.77
CA TYR A 59 -27.91 11.82 -2.98
C TYR A 59 -29.10 10.87 -3.05
N SER A 60 -28.96 9.63 -2.57
CA SER A 60 -30.09 8.72 -2.50
C SER A 60 -31.18 9.27 -1.58
N ASP A 61 -30.83 9.81 -0.42
CA ASP A 61 -31.80 10.31 0.55
C ASP A 61 -32.45 11.61 0.05
N ASN A 62 -31.67 12.53 -0.53
CA ASN A 62 -32.20 13.74 -1.18
C ASN A 62 -33.17 13.42 -2.33
N LEU A 63 -32.88 12.37 -3.11
CA LEU A 63 -33.76 11.94 -4.20
C LEU A 63 -35.11 11.43 -3.70
N VAL A 64 -35.12 10.69 -2.57
CA VAL A 64 -36.35 10.24 -1.91
C VAL A 64 -37.17 11.44 -1.43
N VAL A 65 -36.52 12.42 -0.78
CA VAL A 65 -37.19 13.63 -0.28
C VAL A 65 -37.79 14.45 -1.42
N ALA A 66 -37.06 14.64 -2.53
CA ALA A 66 -37.49 15.49 -3.63
C ALA A 66 -38.58 14.87 -4.53
N SER A 67 -38.59 13.55 -4.70
CA SER A 67 -39.41 12.88 -5.73
C SER A 67 -40.50 11.96 -5.17
N GLY A 68 -40.55 11.78 -3.84
CA GLY A 68 -41.32 10.73 -3.20
C GLY A 68 -40.70 9.34 -3.42
N GLU A 69 -40.79 8.48 -2.40
CA GLU A 69 -40.06 7.20 -2.35
C GLU A 69 -40.42 6.22 -3.50
N THR A 70 -41.67 6.24 -3.95
CA THR A 70 -42.20 5.29 -4.94
C THR A 70 -41.66 5.52 -6.36
N SER A 71 -41.36 6.77 -6.74
CA SER A 71 -41.01 7.13 -8.12
C SER A 71 -39.55 6.82 -8.49
N LYS A 72 -38.67 6.64 -7.50
CA LYS A 72 -37.22 6.45 -7.68
C LYS A 72 -36.62 5.29 -6.89
N LYS A 73 -37.45 4.38 -6.35
CA LYS A 73 -37.03 3.27 -5.48
C LYS A 73 -35.93 2.38 -6.07
N SER A 74 -35.92 2.15 -7.39
CA SER A 74 -34.87 1.35 -8.03
C SER A 74 -33.52 2.08 -8.01
N ILE A 75 -33.49 3.36 -8.37
CA ILE A 75 -32.26 4.17 -8.42
C ILE A 75 -31.68 4.33 -7.02
N THR A 76 -32.51 4.67 -6.02
CA THR A 76 -32.06 4.84 -4.64
C THR A 76 -31.52 3.52 -4.06
N LYS A 77 -32.12 2.39 -4.41
CA LYS A 77 -31.61 1.06 -4.05
C LYS A 77 -30.22 0.80 -4.64
N GLU A 78 -30.01 1.07 -5.93
CA GLU A 78 -28.69 0.88 -6.57
C GLU A 78 -27.63 1.82 -6.00
N MET A 79 -28.00 3.07 -5.67
CA MET A 79 -27.09 4.02 -5.01
C MET A 79 -26.68 3.54 -3.63
N LYS A 80 -27.63 3.08 -2.79
CA LYS A 80 -27.33 2.51 -1.47
C LYS A 80 -26.50 1.23 -1.56
N ALA A 81 -26.77 0.37 -2.55
CA ALA A 81 -25.97 -0.82 -2.79
C ALA A 81 -24.52 -0.47 -3.19
N SER A 82 -24.37 0.52 -4.07
CA SER A 82 -23.06 1.04 -4.48
C SER A 82 -22.30 1.65 -3.31
N ALA A 83 -22.95 2.50 -2.50
CA ALA A 83 -22.35 3.07 -1.30
C ALA A 83 -21.82 1.99 -0.35
N LYS A 84 -22.63 0.95 -0.09
CA LYS A 84 -22.21 -0.20 0.73
C LYS A 84 -20.99 -0.92 0.15
N ALA A 85 -20.94 -1.10 -1.17
CA ALA A 85 -19.79 -1.72 -1.84
C ALA A 85 -18.51 -0.87 -1.66
N PHE A 86 -18.62 0.45 -1.81
CA PHE A 86 -17.49 1.37 -1.58
C PHE A 86 -17.04 1.41 -0.12
N ARG A 87 -17.98 1.40 0.85
CA ARG A 87 -17.62 1.24 2.27
C ARG A 87 -16.86 -0.05 2.54
N THR A 88 -17.32 -1.16 1.95
CA THR A 88 -16.65 -2.46 2.08
C THR A 88 -15.23 -2.41 1.53
N ARG A 89 -15.04 -1.78 0.36
CA ARG A 89 -13.71 -1.57 -0.23
C ARG A 89 -12.84 -0.65 0.63
N GLY A 90 -13.40 0.40 1.24
CA GLY A 90 -12.69 1.27 2.19
C GLY A 90 -12.16 0.49 3.40
N VAL A 91 -13.00 -0.35 4.02
CA VAL A 91 -12.59 -1.23 5.14
C VAL A 91 -11.50 -2.22 4.71
N GLN A 92 -11.64 -2.84 3.53
CA GLN A 92 -10.62 -3.74 2.99
C GLN A 92 -9.32 -3.01 2.69
N GLY A 93 -9.39 -1.80 2.10
CA GLY A 93 -8.24 -0.94 1.84
C GLY A 93 -7.51 -0.55 3.11
N LYS A 94 -8.23 -0.22 4.19
CA LYS A 94 -7.65 0.05 5.50
C LYS A 94 -6.89 -1.17 6.05
N ARG A 95 -7.53 -2.35 6.04
CA ARG A 95 -6.88 -3.60 6.46
C ARG A 95 -5.64 -3.93 5.63
N MET A 96 -5.68 -3.66 4.33
CA MET A 96 -4.53 -3.85 3.45
C MET A 96 -3.41 -2.86 3.78
N SER A 97 -3.75 -1.59 4.03
CA SER A 97 -2.80 -0.56 4.47
C SER A 97 -2.08 -1.00 5.75
N ASP A 98 -2.81 -1.50 6.75
CA ASP A 98 -2.24 -1.98 8.01
C ASP A 98 -1.23 -3.13 7.77
N LYS A 99 -1.62 -4.12 6.95
CA LYS A 99 -0.73 -5.25 6.60
C LYS A 99 0.51 -4.82 5.83
N LEU A 100 0.36 -3.88 4.89
CA LEU A 100 1.48 -3.35 4.12
C LEU A 100 2.45 -2.56 5.01
N GLN A 101 1.93 -1.77 5.96
CA GLN A 101 2.75 -1.08 6.94
C GLN A 101 3.50 -2.04 7.86
N GLU A 102 2.85 -3.12 8.31
CA GLU A 102 3.46 -4.18 9.10
C GLU A 102 4.59 -4.86 8.32
N ALA A 103 4.31 -5.35 7.11
CA ALA A 103 5.29 -6.03 6.26
C ALA A 103 6.47 -5.12 5.88
N THR A 104 6.22 -3.84 5.62
CA THR A 104 7.28 -2.87 5.31
C THR A 104 8.13 -2.55 6.55
N SER A 105 7.53 -2.55 7.75
CA SER A 105 8.27 -2.36 9.01
C SER A 105 9.13 -3.58 9.35
N ASP A 106 8.63 -4.79 9.09
CA ASP A 106 9.42 -6.04 9.19
C ASP A 106 10.60 -6.01 8.20
N LEU A 107 10.36 -5.64 6.95
CA LEU A 107 11.42 -5.49 5.94
C LEU A 107 12.49 -4.48 6.38
N LEU A 108 12.08 -3.31 6.86
CA LEU A 108 13.02 -2.29 7.37
C LEU A 108 13.86 -2.80 8.54
N THR A 109 13.26 -3.59 9.44
CA THR A 109 13.97 -4.21 10.56
C THR A 109 15.00 -5.23 10.07
N ARG A 110 14.60 -6.16 9.19
CA ARG A 110 15.49 -7.19 8.64
C ARG A 110 16.63 -6.60 7.83
N VAL A 111 16.35 -5.54 7.06
CA VAL A 111 17.39 -4.81 6.36
C VAL A 111 18.34 -4.20 7.38
N ALA A 112 17.84 -3.53 8.44
CA ALA A 112 18.70 -2.96 9.47
C ALA A 112 19.57 -4.00 10.23
N GLU A 113 19.14 -5.25 10.34
CA GLU A 113 19.95 -6.36 10.89
C GLU A 113 21.04 -6.87 9.93
N CYS A 114 20.84 -6.68 8.63
CA CYS A 114 21.79 -7.06 7.58
C CYS A 114 22.83 -5.96 7.26
N LEU A 115 22.67 -4.77 7.83
CA LEU A 115 23.54 -3.60 7.69
C LEU A 115 24.42 -3.41 8.91
#